data_AF-A0A257LL40-F1
#
_entry.id   AF-A0A257LL40-F1
#
_cell.length_a   1.000
_cell.length_b   1.000
_cell.length_c   1.000
_cell.angle_alpha   90.00
_cell.angle_beta   90.00
_cell.angle_gamma   90.00
#
_symmetry.space_group_name_H-M   'P 1'
#
loop_
_entity.id
_entity.type
_entity.pdbx_description
1 polymer ?
#
loop_
_entity_poly.entity_id
_entity_poly.type
_entity_poly.pdbx_seq_one_letter_code
_entity_poly.pdbx_strand_id
1 'polypeptide(L)'
;MHITHLACTACSKDHDAAVPQNVCTACGKPLFAHYALAAAAKPLTKESLRTREKSLWRYREVLPVKNAADIVTLGEGWTPLLPAPRLGAKHGLSRLFIKDEAQNP
;
A
#
# COMPACT_ATOMS: atom_id res chain seq x y z
N MET A 1 1.37 4.78 13.46
CA MET A 1 1.65 3.45 12.89
C MET A 1 0.57 2.47 13.34
N HIS A 2 -0.05 1.72 12.42
CA HIS A 2 -1.14 0.77 12.75
C HIS A 2 -0.79 -0.70 12.50
N ILE A 3 0.44 -1.01 12.06
CA ILE A 3 0.90 -2.40 11.94
C ILE A 3 0.96 -3.05 13.33
N THR A 4 0.55 -4.31 13.44
CA THR A 4 0.47 -5.06 14.70
C THR A 4 1.51 -6.16 14.77
N HIS A 5 1.58 -7.02 13.75
CA HIS A 5 2.54 -8.13 13.65
C HIS A 5 2.72 -8.52 12.18
N LEU A 6 3.70 -9.39 11.91
CA LEU A 6 3.77 -10.15 10.67
C LEU A 6 3.30 -11.59 10.94
N ALA A 7 2.50 -12.18 10.06
CA ALA A 7 2.05 -13.57 10.20
C ALA A 7 2.49 -14.39 8.99
N CYS A 8 2.94 -15.63 9.24
CA CYS A 8 3.29 -16.54 8.17
C CYS A 8 2.06 -16.97 7.37
N THR A 9 2.15 -16.89 6.04
CA THR A 9 1.05 -17.26 5.13
C THR A 9 0.77 -18.76 5.09
N ALA A 10 1.67 -19.60 5.62
CA ALA A 10 1.55 -21.05 5.60
C ALA A 10 1.30 -21.68 6.97
N CYS A 11 2.02 -21.26 8.01
CA CYS A 11 1.91 -21.84 9.36
C CYS A 11 1.28 -20.92 10.40
N SER A 12 0.86 -19.71 10.00
CA SER A 12 0.19 -18.73 10.88
C SER A 12 1.00 -18.31 12.11
N LYS A 13 2.31 -18.60 12.15
CA LYS A 13 3.19 -18.11 13.22
C LYS A 13 3.30 -16.59 13.14
N ASP A 14 3.14 -15.94 14.28
CA ASP A 14 3.33 -14.51 14.43
C ASP A 14 4.79 -14.13 14.66
N HIS A 15 5.11 -12.94 14.19
CA HIS A 15 6.42 -12.34 14.21
C HIS A 15 6.31 -10.84 14.56
N ASP A 16 7.28 -10.34 15.33
CA ASP A 16 7.37 -8.92 15.64
C ASP A 16 7.67 -8.10 14.37
N ALA A 17 6.80 -7.15 14.05
CA ALA A 17 6.93 -6.25 12.91
C ALA A 17 8.03 -5.19 13.07
N ALA A 18 8.56 -5.00 14.29
CA ALA A 18 9.70 -4.11 14.54
C ALA A 18 11.05 -4.78 14.29
N VAL A 19 11.09 -6.09 14.09
CA VAL A 19 12.32 -6.84 13.82
C VAL A 19 12.42 -7.10 12.31
N PRO A 20 13.52 -6.71 11.64
CA PRO A 20 13.74 -7.03 10.23
C PRO A 20 13.74 -8.54 10.00
N GLN A 21 12.88 -8.99 9.09
CA GLN A 21 12.69 -10.39 8.76
C GLN A 21 12.38 -10.54 7.27
N ASN A 22 12.97 -11.57 6.64
CA ASN A 22 12.70 -11.87 5.24
C ASN A 22 11.58 -12.92 5.09
N VAL A 23 11.67 -14.01 5.85
CA VAL A 23 10.74 -15.14 5.80
C VAL A 23 10.45 -15.66 7.21
N CYS A 24 9.42 -16.49 7.34
CA CYS A 24 9.07 -17.14 8.59
C CYS A 24 10.25 -17.96 9.15
N THR A 25 10.64 -17.67 10.39
CA THR A 25 11.72 -18.37 11.11
C THR A 25 11.41 -19.83 11.45
N ALA A 26 10.14 -20.27 11.32
CA ALA A 26 9.76 -21.66 11.58
C ALA A 26 9.67 -22.53 10.32
N CYS A 27 9.28 -21.97 9.17
CA CYS A 27 9.02 -22.77 7.96
C CYS A 27 9.55 -22.17 6.64
N GLY A 28 10.21 -21.01 6.69
CA GLY A 28 10.83 -20.38 5.52
C GLY A 28 9.86 -19.80 4.48
N LYS A 29 8.56 -19.72 4.79
CA LYS A 29 7.53 -19.16 3.88
C LYS A 29 7.32 -17.65 4.08
N PRO A 30 6.72 -16.94 3.11
CA PRO A 30 6.48 -15.50 3.19
C PRO A 30 5.64 -15.08 4.41
N LEU A 31 5.80 -13.81 4.78
CA LEU A 31 5.09 -13.17 5.89
C LEU A 31 4.14 -12.10 5.33
N PHE A 32 2.94 -11.98 5.90
CA PHE A 32 2.02 -10.87 5.67
C PHE A 32 2.08 -9.86 6.81
N ALA A 33 2.02 -8.57 6.47
CA ALA A 33 1.87 -7.52 7.45
C ALA A 33 0.39 -7.37 7.87
N HIS A 34 0.14 -7.44 9.17
CA HIS A 34 -1.19 -7.27 9.74
C HIS A 34 -1.33 -5.90 10.39
N TYR A 35 -2.50 -5.29 10.23
CA TYR A 35 -2.79 -3.93 10.69
C TYR A 35 -4.06 -3.89 11.54
N ALA A 36 -4.10 -2.97 12.50
CA ALA A 36 -5.31 -2.58 13.19
C ALA A 36 -6.20 -1.72 12.27
N LEU A 37 -6.79 -2.33 11.25
CA LEU A 37 -7.53 -1.64 10.18
C LEU A 37 -8.72 -0.83 10.71
N ALA A 38 -9.41 -1.31 11.73
CA ALA A 38 -10.50 -0.57 12.37
C ALA A 38 -10.03 0.75 12.99
N ALA A 39 -8.80 0.79 13.52
CA ALA A 39 -8.21 2.03 14.04
C ALA A 39 -7.71 2.92 12.89
N ALA A 40 -7.09 2.35 11.86
CA ALA A 40 -6.59 3.07 10.68
C ALA A 40 -7.72 3.74 9.89
N ALA A 41 -8.89 3.10 9.79
CA ALA A 41 -10.04 3.60 9.06
C ALA A 41 -10.66 4.87 9.68
N LYS A 42 -10.44 5.15 10.97
CA LYS A 42 -10.99 6.34 11.64
C LYS A 42 -10.44 7.64 11.01
N PRO A 43 -9.11 7.84 10.90
CA PRO A 43 -8.54 8.99 10.19
C PRO A 43 -8.42 8.81 8.67
N LEU A 44 -8.34 7.57 8.15
CA LEU A 44 -8.23 7.30 6.71
C LEU A 44 -9.61 7.26 6.03
N THR A 45 -10.21 8.43 5.85
CA THR A 45 -11.51 8.60 5.18
C THR A 45 -11.35 9.18 3.78
N LYS A 46 -12.34 8.98 2.90
CA LYS A 46 -12.34 9.56 1.54
C LYS A 46 -12.22 11.09 1.60
N GLU A 47 -12.88 11.70 2.56
CA GLU A 47 -12.89 13.14 2.83
C GLU A 47 -11.50 13.61 3.23
N SER A 48 -10.85 12.92 4.18
CA SER A 48 -9.50 13.27 4.62
C SER A 48 -8.48 13.16 3.49
N LEU A 49 -8.70 12.28 2.52
CA LEU A 49 -7.78 12.05 1.41
C LEU A 49 -7.83 13.20 0.37
N ARG A 50 -8.95 13.96 0.29
CA ARG A 50 -9.14 14.99 -0.76
C ARG A 50 -8.09 16.10 -0.72
N THR A 51 -7.66 16.50 0.47
CA THR A 51 -6.74 17.63 0.69
C THR A 51 -5.31 17.19 0.98
N ARG A 52 -5.07 15.89 1.11
CA ARG A 52 -3.72 15.35 1.30
C ARG A 52 -2.88 15.49 0.04
N GLU A 53 -1.58 15.42 0.24
CA GLU A 53 -0.61 15.30 -0.83
C GLU A 53 -0.95 14.20 -1.85
N LYS A 54 -0.46 14.41 -3.06
CA LYS A 54 -0.63 13.50 -4.20
C LYS A 54 0.58 12.57 -4.28
N SER A 55 0.76 11.74 -3.27
CA SER A 55 1.85 10.76 -3.16
C SER A 55 1.37 9.47 -2.49
N LEU A 56 2.23 8.44 -2.42
CA LEU A 56 2.00 7.23 -1.63
C LEU A 56 1.68 7.56 -0.16
N TRP A 57 2.34 8.57 0.39
CA TRP A 57 2.28 8.98 1.80
C TRP A 57 0.92 9.52 2.24
N ARG A 58 0.02 9.83 1.29
CA ARG A 58 -1.38 10.14 1.60
C ARG A 58 -2.12 9.02 2.34
N TYR A 59 -1.61 7.79 2.31
CA TYR A 59 -2.16 6.60 2.97
C TYR A 59 -1.36 6.17 4.22
N ARG A 60 -0.61 7.08 4.87
CA ARG A 60 0.29 6.83 6.01
C ARG A 60 -0.25 5.90 7.11
N GLU A 61 -1.55 5.87 7.33
CA GLU A 61 -2.20 5.02 8.33
C GLU A 61 -1.97 3.52 8.08
N VAL A 62 -1.79 3.12 6.82
CA VAL A 62 -1.51 1.73 6.41
C VAL A 62 -0.07 1.53 5.93
N LEU A 63 0.82 2.49 6.18
CA LEU A 63 2.24 2.37 5.91
C LEU A 63 3.02 2.11 7.22
N PRO A 64 4.10 1.31 7.20
CA PRO A 64 4.81 0.86 8.40
C PRO A 64 5.85 1.88 8.90
N VAL A 65 5.55 3.19 8.85
CA VAL A 65 6.44 4.24 9.36
C VAL A 65 5.94 4.79 10.69
N LYS A 66 6.83 4.88 11.68
CA LYS A 66 6.52 5.36 13.04
C LYS A 66 6.48 6.88 13.09
N ASN A 67 7.54 7.55 12.64
CA ASN A 67 7.65 9.00 12.66
C ASN A 67 7.69 9.55 11.23
N ALA A 68 6.96 10.64 10.98
CA ALA A 68 6.95 11.28 9.66
C ALA A 68 8.33 11.80 9.23
N ALA A 69 9.21 12.11 10.20
CA ALA A 69 10.59 12.52 9.93
C ALA A 69 11.46 11.40 9.33
N ASP A 70 11.05 10.14 9.48
CA ASP A 70 11.78 8.97 8.95
C ASP A 70 11.36 8.64 7.51
N ILE A 71 10.46 9.43 6.91
CA ILE A 71 10.01 9.26 5.53
C ILE A 71 11.12 9.67 4.57
N VAL A 72 11.61 8.71 3.80
CA VAL A 72 12.46 8.93 2.64
C VAL A 72 11.60 8.74 1.39
N THR A 73 11.53 9.76 0.53
CA THR A 73 10.65 9.76 -0.65
C THR A 73 11.30 10.47 -1.82
N LEU A 74 10.94 10.06 -3.03
CA LEU A 74 11.25 10.77 -4.27
C LEU A 74 10.00 11.42 -4.88
N GLY A 75 8.87 11.40 -4.15
CA GLY A 75 7.57 11.84 -4.62
C GLY A 75 6.75 10.74 -5.31
N GLU A 76 7.04 9.47 -5.00
CA GLU A 76 6.37 8.31 -5.58
C GLU A 76 4.86 8.22 -5.26
N GLY A 77 4.13 7.51 -6.10
CA GLY A 77 2.69 7.33 -6.03
C GLY A 77 1.92 8.34 -6.87
N TRP A 78 0.59 8.33 -6.71
CA TRP A 78 -0.34 9.19 -7.45
C TRP A 78 -0.16 9.23 -8.97
N THR A 79 0.37 8.15 -9.53
CA THR A 79 0.59 7.98 -10.96
C THR A 79 -0.71 8.05 -11.76
N PRO A 80 -0.68 8.47 -13.04
CA PRO A 80 -1.87 8.68 -13.83
C PRO A 80 -2.72 7.41 -14.00
N LEU A 81 -4.05 7.61 -14.04
CA LEU A 81 -5.01 6.59 -14.51
C LEU A 81 -5.59 7.09 -15.84
N LEU A 82 -4.99 6.63 -16.94
CA LEU A 82 -5.23 7.14 -18.30
C LEU A 82 -6.40 6.41 -18.95
N PRO A 83 -7.42 7.10 -19.49
CA PRO A 83 -8.45 6.46 -20.30
C PRO A 83 -7.85 5.95 -21.62
N ALA A 84 -8.19 4.72 -22.02
CA ALA A 84 -7.68 4.09 -23.23
C ALA A 84 -8.81 3.68 -24.22
N PRO A 85 -9.58 4.65 -24.74
CA PRO A 85 -10.80 4.36 -25.51
C PRO A 85 -10.54 3.60 -26.82
N ARG A 86 -9.44 3.90 -27.53
CA ARG A 86 -9.08 3.20 -28.78
C ARG A 86 -8.80 1.71 -28.55
N LEU A 87 -8.02 1.41 -27.52
CA LEU A 87 -7.71 0.03 -27.14
C LEU A 87 -8.96 -0.66 -26.58
N GLY A 88 -9.78 0.07 -25.82
CA GLY A 88 -11.06 -0.42 -25.33
C GLY A 88 -11.99 -0.85 -26.48
N ALA A 89 -12.19 0.01 -27.48
CA ALA A 89 -13.02 -0.28 -28.65
C ALA A 89 -12.55 -1.52 -29.42
N LYS A 90 -11.23 -1.71 -29.59
CA LYS A 90 -10.65 -2.90 -30.25
C LYS A 90 -11.03 -4.21 -29.55
N HIS A 91 -11.27 -4.17 -28.24
CA HIS A 91 -11.56 -5.34 -27.40
C HIS A 91 -13.00 -5.36 -26.84
N GLY A 92 -13.89 -4.49 -27.33
CA GLY A 92 -15.28 -4.43 -26.86
C GLY A 92 -15.45 -3.89 -25.43
N LEU A 93 -14.47 -3.13 -24.90
CA LEU A 93 -14.51 -2.56 -23.56
C LEU A 93 -14.89 -1.07 -23.60
N SER A 94 -15.94 -0.69 -22.87
CA SER A 94 -16.44 0.70 -22.81
C SER A 94 -15.67 1.59 -21.82
N ARG A 95 -14.92 0.99 -20.88
CA ARG A 95 -14.24 1.71 -19.79
C ARG A 95 -12.87 1.09 -19.49
N LEU A 96 -11.98 1.15 -20.48
CA LEU A 96 -10.60 0.72 -20.30
C LEU A 96 -9.73 1.87 -19.79
N PHE A 97 -8.93 1.61 -18.75
CA PHE A 97 -7.94 2.52 -18.20
C PHE A 97 -6.58 1.84 -18.10
N ILE A 98 -5.51 2.64 -18.22
CA ILE A 98 -4.13 2.23 -17.98
C ILE A 98 -3.67 2.94 -16.70
N LYS A 99 -3.22 2.17 -15.72
CA LYS A 99 -2.56 2.71 -14.53
C LYS A 99 -1.04 2.76 -14.81
N ASP A 100 -0.55 3.95 -15.14
CA ASP A 100 0.82 4.15 -15.64
C ASP A 100 1.83 4.31 -14.49
N GLU A 101 2.17 3.20 -13.83
CA GLU A 101 3.11 3.20 -12.70
C GLU A 101 4.57 3.48 -13.11
N ALA A 102 4.89 3.49 -14.42
CA ALA A 102 6.23 3.76 -14.92
C ALA A 102 6.68 5.22 -14.71
N GLN A 103 5.75 6.11 -14.31
CA GLN A 103 6.06 7.50 -13.96
C GLN A 103 6.52 7.69 -12.51
N ASN A 104 6.61 6.62 -11.73
CA ASN A 104 7.31 6.71 -10.45
C ASN A 104 8.81 7.02 -10.67
N PRO A 105 9.45 7.75 -9.74
CA PRO A 105 10.89 8.03 -9.77
C PRO A 105 11.79 6.79 -9.73
#